data_AF-A0A9D6R0N3-F1
#
_entry.id   AF-A0A9D6R0N3-F1
#
_cell.length_a   1.000
_cell.length_b   1.000
_cell.length_c   1.000
_cell.angle_alpha   90.00
_cell.angle_beta   90.00
_cell.angle_gamma   90.00
#
_symmetry.space_group_name_H-M   'P 1'
#
loop_
_entity.id
_entity.type
_entity.pdbx_description
1 polymer ?
#
loop_
_entity_poly.entity_id
_entity_poly.type
_entity_poly.pdbx_seq_one_letter_code
_entity_poly.pdbx_strand_id
1 'polypeptide(L)' 'EQARYIKERQWAKEQKIKEQKDGSIILEIKTSGFWDVKKWVLSFGAEARVLKPEKLRKAVIEEMKAGLAGYS' A
#
# COMPACT_ATOMS: atom_id res chain seq x y z
N GLU A 1 8.38 -10.40 -4.63
CA GLU A 1 8.30 -9.95 -6.06
C GLU A 1 7.60 -8.60 -6.27
N GLN A 2 6.76 -8.15 -5.33
CA GLN A 2 5.96 -6.92 -5.47
C GLN A 2 6.76 -5.64 -5.73
N ALA A 3 7.99 -5.55 -5.19
CA ALA A 3 8.84 -4.38 -5.41
C ALA A 3 9.25 -4.17 -6.88
N ARG A 4 9.43 -5.23 -7.68
CA ARG A 4 9.72 -5.09 -9.12
C ARG A 4 8.46 -4.66 -9.87
N TYR A 5 7.34 -5.32 -9.59
CA TYR A 5 6.02 -5.00 -10.16
C TYR A 5 5.60 -3.53 -9.96
N ILE A 6 5.85 -2.98 -8.77
CA ILE A 6 5.54 -1.58 -8.48
C ILE A 6 6.50 -0.62 -9.18
N LYS A 7 7.78 -0.99 -9.37
CA LYS A 7 8.77 -0.16 -10.08
C LYS A 7 8.47 0.00 -11.56
N GLU A 8 7.97 -1.04 -12.20
CA GLU A 8 7.78 -1.07 -13.66
C GLU A 8 6.51 -0.33 -14.11
N ARG A 9 5.69 0.19 -13.19
CA ARG A 9 4.39 0.80 -13.49
C ARG A 9 4.25 2.22 -12.95
N GLN A 10 3.47 3.02 -13.67
CA GLN A 10 3.01 4.32 -13.21
C GLN A 10 1.62 4.18 -12.57
N TRP A 11 1.57 4.31 -11.25
CA TRP A 11 0.39 4.23 -10.37
C TRP A 11 -0.31 5.58 -10.19
N ALA A 12 0.44 6.68 -10.30
CA ALA A 12 -0.10 8.03 -10.22
C ALA A 12 0.69 8.99 -11.12
N LYS A 13 0.05 10.09 -11.51
CA LYS A 13 0.70 11.14 -12.31
C LYS A 13 1.91 11.72 -11.59
N GLU A 14 1.78 11.95 -10.28
CA GLU A 14 2.86 12.33 -9.37
C GLU A 14 3.19 11.12 -8.49
N GLN A 15 4.20 10.33 -8.87
CA GLN A 15 4.75 9.25 -8.04
C GLN A 15 6.25 9.41 -7.85
N LYS A 16 6.74 8.95 -6.70
CA LYS A 16 8.17 8.80 -6.43
C LYS A 16 8.43 7.43 -5.85
N ILE A 17 9.49 6.79 -6.33
CA ILE A 17 9.95 5.51 -5.81
C ILE A 17 11.34 5.73 -5.24
N LYS A 18 11.53 5.31 -4.00
CA LYS A 18 12.84 5.27 -3.33
C LYS A 18 13.19 3.82 -3.03
N GLU A 19 14.28 3.35 -3.60
CA GLU A 19 14.82 2.03 -3.32
C GLU A 19 15.55 2.04 -1.97
N GLN A 20 15.40 0.95 -1.23
CA GLN A 20 16.08 0.75 0.04
C GLN A 20 17.21 -0.28 -0.12
N LYS A 21 18.19 -0.22 0.79
CA LYS A 21 19.38 -1.09 0.74
C LYS A 21 19.03 -2.58 0.91
N ASP A 22 17.92 -2.88 1.58
CA ASP A 22 17.40 -4.23 1.78
C ASP A 22 16.62 -4.78 0.56
N GLY A 23 16.48 -3.99 -0.51
CA GLY A 23 15.78 -4.39 -1.73
C GLY A 23 14.28 -4.05 -1.75
N SER A 24 13.71 -3.59 -0.64
CA SER A 24 12.36 -3.01 -0.62
C SER A 24 12.30 -1.63 -1.27
N ILE A 25 11.09 -1.12 -1.45
CA ILE A 25 10.83 0.22 -1.98
C ILE A 25 9.88 1.00 -1.11
N ILE A 26 10.05 2.32 -1.12
CA ILE A 26 9.08 3.28 -0.63
C ILE A 26 8.44 3.93 -1.85
N LEU A 27 7.15 3.69 -2.04
CA LEU A 27 6.34 4.38 -3.03
C LEU A 27 5.59 5.54 -2.38
N GLU A 28 5.80 6.75 -2.88
CA GLU A 28 5.01 7.93 -2.58
C GLU A 28 4.14 8.26 -3.80
N ILE A 29 2.83 8.36 -3.60
CA ILE A 29 1.87 8.74 -4.64
C ILE A 29 0.98 9.87 -4.15
N LYS A 30 0.61 10.77 -5.06
CA LYS A 30 -0.41 11.79 -4.82
C LYS A 30 -1.64 11.47 -5.66
N THR A 31 -2.75 11.22 -4.99
CA THR A 31 -4.01 10.83 -5.62
C THR A 31 -5.20 11.26 -4.77
N SER A 32 -6.35 11.48 -5.40
CA SER A 32 -7.63 11.68 -4.74
C SER A 32 -8.35 10.36 -4.39
N GLY A 33 -7.90 9.24 -4.94
CA GLY A 33 -8.53 7.92 -4.81
C GLY A 33 -8.19 7.19 -3.51
N PHE A 34 -8.62 7.71 -2.36
CA PHE A 34 -8.33 7.10 -1.05
C PHE A 34 -8.77 5.63 -0.94
N TRP A 35 -9.99 5.32 -1.42
CA TRP A 35 -10.55 3.97 -1.35
C TRP A 35 -9.85 2.99 -2.28
N ASP A 36 -9.44 3.44 -3.47
CA ASP A 36 -8.72 2.60 -4.41
C ASP A 36 -7.30 2.30 -3.91
N VAL A 37 -6.62 3.29 -3.32
CA VAL A 37 -5.33 3.06 -2.65
C VAL A 37 -5.49 2.09 -1.48
N LYS A 38 -6.55 2.23 -0.67
CA LYS A 38 -6.82 1.28 0.44
C LYS A 38 -6.97 -0.14 -0.09
N LYS A 39 -7.83 -0.38 -1.09
CA LYS A 39 -8.04 -1.71 -1.69
C LYS A 39 -6.76 -2.26 -2.31
N TRP A 40 -6.01 -1.41 -3.01
CA TRP A 40 -4.75 -1.78 -3.63
C TRP A 40 -3.70 -2.21 -2.59
N VAL A 41 -3.52 -1.44 -1.52
CA VAL A 41 -2.64 -1.83 -0.40
C VAL A 41 -3.06 -3.16 0.23
N LEU A 42 -4.36 -3.35 0.47
CA LEU A 42 -4.88 -4.59 1.05
C LEU A 42 -4.62 -5.81 0.18
N SER A 43 -4.61 -5.67 -1.15
CA SER A 43 -4.35 -6.77 -2.08
C SER A 43 -2.95 -7.38 -1.94
N PHE A 44 -1.98 -6.63 -1.38
CA PHE A 44 -0.63 -7.14 -1.10
C PHE A 44 -0.52 -7.84 0.26
N GLY A 45 -1.57 -7.79 1.10
CA GLY A 45 -1.55 -8.39 2.43
C GLY A 45 -0.36 -7.93 3.27
N ALA A 46 0.41 -8.89 3.77
CA ALA A 46 1.58 -8.63 4.62
C ALA A 46 2.82 -8.08 3.86
N GLU A 47 2.83 -8.12 2.52
CA GLU A 47 3.96 -7.60 1.72
C GLU A 47 3.97 -6.08 1.58
N ALA A 48 2.89 -5.38 2.00
CA ALA A 48 2.80 -3.92 1.95
C ALA A 48 2.55 -3.30 3.33
N ARG A 49 3.19 -2.14 3.57
CA ARG A 49 3.01 -1.37 4.80
C ARG A 49 2.76 0.11 4.50
N VAL A 50 1.66 0.65 5.02
CA VAL A 50 1.36 2.08 4.93
C VAL A 50 2.23 2.87 5.90
N LEU A 51 3.18 3.64 5.37
CA LEU A 51 4.00 4.55 6.17
C LEU A 51 3.23 5.82 6.53
N LYS A 52 2.56 6.48 5.58
CA LYS A 52 1.71 7.66 5.77
C LYS A 52 0.63 7.71 4.67
N PRO A 53 -0.47 8.47 4.86
CA PRO A 53 -0.89 9.15 6.10
C PRO A 53 -1.45 8.17 7.14
N GLU A 54 -1.48 8.58 8.41
CA GLU A 54 -1.98 7.73 9.51
C GLU A 54 -3.43 7.29 9.30
N LYS A 55 -4.28 8.16 8.72
CA LYS A 55 -5.67 7.82 8.40
C LYS A 55 -5.78 6.59 7.49
N LEU A 56 -4.93 6.50 6.46
CA LEU A 56 -4.92 5.34 5.56
C LEU A 56 -4.44 4.08 6.29
N ARG A 57 -3.40 4.21 7.12
CA ARG A 57 -2.90 3.10 7.94
C ARG A 57 -3.98 2.54 8.85
N LYS A 58 -4.69 3.40 9.57
CA LYS A 58 -5.82 3.00 10.44
C LYS A 58 -6.90 2.29 9.64
N ALA A 59 -7.29 2.83 8.48
CA ALA A 59 -8.33 2.22 7.65
C ALA A 59 -7.96 0.83 7.11
N VAL A 60 -6.68 0.57 6.82
CA VAL A 60 -6.17 -0.75 6.41
C VAL A 60 -6.19 -1.72 7.59
N ILE A 61 -5.75 -1.28 8.77
CA ILE A 61 -5.75 -2.11 9.99
C ILE A 61 -7.17 -2.57 10.34
N GLU A 62 -8.13 -1.65 10.33
CA GLU A 62 -9.53 -1.97 10.66
C GLU A 62 -10.13 -2.96 9.65
N GLU A 63 -9.84 -2.83 8.36
CA GLU A 63 -10.30 -3.80 7.35
C GLU A 63 -9.68 -5.19 7.55
N MET A 64 -8.39 -5.27 7.87
CA MET A 64 -7.72 -6.54 8.13
C MET A 64 -8.30 -7.24 9.36
N LYS A 65 -8.63 -6.49 10.42
CA LYS A 65 -9.31 -7.05 11.60
C LYS A 65 -10.71 -7.55 11.27
N ALA A 66 -11.49 -6.78 10.51
CA ALA A 66 -12.83 -7.17 10.09
C ALA A 66 -12.79 -8.44 9.22
N GLY A 67 -11.83 -8.51 8.29
CA GLY A 67 -11.58 -9.70 7.48
C GLY A 67 -11.25 -10.92 8.34
N LEU A 68 -10.35 -10.77 9.32
CA LEU A 68 -9.98 -11.86 10.24
C LEU A 68 -11.19 -12.38 11.04
N ALA A 69 -12.05 -11.47 11.51
CA ALA A 69 -13.27 -11.84 12.24
C ALA A 69 -14.25 -12.67 11.39
N GLY A 70 -14.25 -12.48 10.06
CA GLY A 70 -15.07 -13.27 9.14
C GLY A 70 -14.59 -14.72 8.94
N TYR A 71 -13.39 -15.06 9.40
CA TYR A 71 -12.83 -16.42 9.39
C TYR A 71 -12.72 -17.04 10.79
N SER A 72 -13.23 -16.34 11.81
CA SER A 72 -13.24 -16.79 13.21
C SER A 72 -14.48 -17.65 13.52
#